data_AF-A0A924CBS1-F1
#
_entry.id   AF-A0A924CBS1-F1
#
_cell.length_a   1.000
_cell.length_b   1.000
_cell.length_c   1.000
_cell.angle_alpha   90.00
_cell.angle_beta   90.00
_cell.angle_gamma   90.00
#
_symmetry.space_group_name_H-M   'P 1'
#
loop_
_entity.id
_entity.type
_entity.pdbx_description
1 polymer ?
#
loop_
_entity_poly.entity_id
_entity_poly.type
_entity_poly.pdbx_seq_one_letter_code
_entity_poly.pdbx_strand_id
1 'polypeptide(L)'
;MKGIPRILKLFYIIFPLAVIPYFAAGAGNWFYLFGIVCYYLGVLLVAVKQKIIFMIPLIFCCWFWYTYGFGLHDYVFFLFACMAAGVLFYQLAVNAETFTKRTLPENVEAMEYNLKVEEMNEKVAQYKRTHPAVKISPEIMDTIRNEVFFK
;
A
#
# COMPACT_ATOMS: atom_id res chain seq x y z
N MET A 1 -19.67 -8.65 5.56
CA MET A 1 -18.27 -8.15 5.45
C MET A 1 -18.12 -6.63 5.27
N LYS A 2 -19.18 -5.83 5.04
CA LYS A 2 -19.08 -4.37 4.77
C LYS A 2 -18.39 -3.53 5.88
N GLY A 3 -18.30 -4.04 7.12
CA GLY A 3 -17.68 -3.32 8.25
C GLY A 3 -16.17 -3.52 8.43
N ILE A 4 -15.57 -4.59 7.87
CA ILE A 4 -14.16 -4.94 8.06
C ILE A 4 -13.20 -3.81 7.66
N PRO A 5 -13.32 -3.19 6.46
CA PRO A 5 -12.41 -2.11 6.07
C PRO A 5 -12.57 -0.85 6.94
N ARG A 6 -13.76 -0.57 7.49
CA ARG A 6 -13.95 0.55 8.44
C ARG A 6 -13.28 0.26 9.78
N ILE A 7 -13.38 -0.96 10.28
CA ILE A 7 -12.74 -1.37 11.54
C ILE A 7 -11.22 -1.32 11.40
N LEU A 8 -10.66 -1.83 10.30
CA LEU A 8 -9.23 -1.73 10.00
C LEU A 8 -8.74 -0.27 9.90
N LYS A 9 -9.55 0.61 9.29
CA LYS A 9 -9.25 2.04 9.21
C LYS A 9 -9.19 2.70 10.59
N LEU A 10 -10.16 2.43 11.45
CA LEU A 10 -10.16 2.93 12.83
C LEU A 10 -8.98 2.34 13.63
N PHE A 11 -8.72 1.04 13.46
CA PHE A 11 -7.66 0.35 14.16
C PHE A 11 -6.29 0.96 13.86
N TYR A 12 -5.92 1.18 12.58
CA TYR A 12 -4.58 1.72 12.29
C TYR A 12 -4.39 3.16 12.77
N ILE A 13 -5.47 3.94 12.97
CA ILE A 13 -5.41 5.30 13.53
C ILE A 13 -5.23 5.25 15.05
N ILE A 14 -6.00 4.39 15.73
CA ILE A 14 -5.99 4.30 17.20
C ILE A 14 -4.77 3.53 17.72
N PHE A 15 -4.30 2.54 16.97
CA PHE A 15 -3.18 1.67 17.33
C PHE A 15 -1.94 2.43 17.84
N PRO A 16 -1.35 3.39 17.11
CA PRO A 16 -0.18 4.13 17.60
C PRO A 16 -0.48 4.95 18.86
N LEU A 17 -1.72 5.44 19.02
CA LEU A 17 -2.14 6.28 20.15
C LEU A 17 -2.34 5.47 21.44
N ALA A 18 -2.54 4.16 21.36
CA ALA A 18 -2.65 3.29 22.53
C ALA A 18 -1.33 2.56 22.82
N VAL A 19 -0.72 1.98 21.79
CA VAL A 19 0.45 1.09 21.93
C VAL A 19 1.71 1.87 22.28
N ILE A 20 1.94 3.02 21.64
CA ILE A 20 3.19 3.76 21.81
C ILE A 20 3.27 4.42 23.20
N PRO A 21 2.19 5.04 23.73
CA PRO A 21 2.19 5.51 25.12
C PRO A 21 2.38 4.38 26.14
N TYR A 22 1.84 3.19 25.89
CA TYR A 22 2.07 2.03 26.75
C TYR A 22 3.58 1.68 26.84
N PHE A 23 4.28 1.63 25.70
CA PHE A 23 5.72 1.42 25.69
C PHE A 23 6.51 2.57 26.33
N ALA A 24 6.12 3.82 26.07
CA ALA A 24 6.76 5.00 26.65
C ALA A 24 6.66 5.03 28.19
N ALA A 25 5.49 4.68 28.73
CA ALA A 25 5.27 4.57 30.16
C ALA A 25 6.08 3.43 30.79
N GLY A 26 6.12 2.25 30.14
CA GLY A 26 6.89 1.10 30.61
C GLY A 26 8.41 1.32 30.60
N ALA A 27 8.92 2.05 29.61
CA ALA A 27 10.34 2.39 29.50
C ALA A 27 10.75 3.62 30.34
N GLY A 28 9.78 4.34 30.93
CA GLY A 28 10.02 5.59 31.65
C GLY A 28 10.62 6.70 30.78
N ASN A 29 10.49 6.60 29.46
CA ASN A 29 11.15 7.48 28.51
C ASN A 29 10.14 8.05 27.51
N TRP A 30 9.88 9.35 27.64
CA TRP A 30 8.93 10.09 26.81
C TRP A 30 9.38 10.23 25.34
N PHE A 31 10.66 10.00 25.04
CA PHE A 31 11.17 10.02 23.67
C PHE A 31 10.49 8.97 22.77
N TYR A 32 10.01 7.86 23.35
CA TYR A 32 9.25 6.84 22.63
C TYR A 32 7.95 7.39 22.01
N LEU A 33 7.41 8.51 22.50
CA LEU A 33 6.24 9.15 21.90
C LEU A 33 6.49 9.68 20.47
N PHE A 34 7.75 9.95 20.10
CA PHE A 34 8.10 10.24 18.71
C PHE A 34 7.76 9.08 17.77
N GLY A 35 7.62 7.87 18.29
CA GLY A 35 7.10 6.72 17.54
C GLY A 35 5.73 7.00 16.91
N ILE A 36 4.86 7.80 17.55
CA ILE A 36 3.56 8.18 16.98
C ILE A 36 3.76 8.98 15.70
N VAL A 37 4.67 9.96 15.74
CA VAL A 37 5.02 10.78 14.57
C VAL A 37 5.64 9.90 13.48
N CYS A 38 6.61 9.06 13.83
CA CYS A 38 7.26 8.13 12.89
C CYS A 38 6.26 7.15 12.24
N TYR A 39 5.28 6.66 12.99
CA TYR A 39 4.21 5.81 12.47
C TYR A 39 3.41 6.53 11.38
N TYR A 40 2.93 7.74 11.66
CA TYR A 40 2.15 8.52 10.69
C TYR A 40 3.00 9.02 9.51
N LEU A 41 4.30 9.29 9.72
CA LEU A 41 5.22 9.53 8.62
C LEU A 41 5.30 8.30 7.69
N GLY A 42 5.41 7.09 8.26
CA GLY A 42 5.35 5.84 7.49
C GLY A 42 4.10 5.73 6.62
N VAL A 43 2.93 6.02 7.21
CA VAL A 43 1.65 6.06 6.49
C VAL A 43 1.67 7.09 5.35
N LEU A 44 2.13 8.31 5.64
CA LEU A 44 2.17 9.41 4.67
C LEU A 44 3.08 9.08 3.48
N LEU A 45 4.25 8.48 3.72
CA LEU A 45 5.19 8.13 2.66
C LEU A 45 4.58 7.16 1.64
N VAL A 46 3.81 6.19 2.11
CA VAL A 46 3.14 5.21 1.24
C VAL A 46 1.94 5.84 0.54
N ALA A 47 1.16 6.67 1.26
CA ALA A 47 0.01 7.37 0.70
C ALA A 47 0.39 8.29 -0.48
N VAL A 48 1.52 8.99 -0.37
CA VAL A 48 2.05 9.91 -1.39
C VAL A 48 2.72 9.16 -2.56
N LYS A 49 2.92 7.83 -2.46
CA LYS A 49 3.58 6.96 -3.46
C LYS A 49 5.00 7.39 -3.84
N GLN A 50 5.62 8.29 -3.08
CA GLN A 50 6.98 8.77 -3.33
C GLN A 50 8.01 7.89 -2.64
N LYS A 51 8.44 6.84 -3.34
CA LYS A 51 9.40 5.83 -2.85
C LYS A 51 10.76 6.42 -2.46
N ILE A 52 11.17 7.53 -3.08
CA ILE A 52 12.47 8.17 -2.83
C ILE A 52 12.56 8.70 -1.40
N ILE A 53 11.50 9.28 -0.87
CA ILE A 53 11.49 9.83 0.50
C ILE A 53 11.64 8.68 1.53
N PHE A 54 11.21 7.46 1.19
CA PHE A 54 11.37 6.28 2.04
C PHE A 54 12.82 5.82 2.21
N MET A 55 13.71 6.16 1.28
CA MET A 55 15.12 5.80 1.39
C MET A 55 15.85 6.60 2.47
N ILE A 56 15.41 7.82 2.76
CA ILE A 56 16.11 8.71 3.72
C ILE A 56 16.11 8.11 5.14
N PRO A 57 14.97 7.71 5.74
CA PRO A 57 14.97 7.07 7.05
C PRO A 57 15.75 5.74 7.07
N LEU A 58 15.69 4.98 5.98
CA LEU A 58 16.36 3.68 5.89
C LEU A 58 17.89 3.84 5.85
N ILE A 59 18.40 4.80 5.07
CA ILE A 59 19.81 5.15 5.01
C ILE A 59 20.29 5.66 6.38
N PHE A 60 19.50 6.50 7.06
CA PHE A 60 19.83 6.97 8.40
C PHE A 60 19.95 5.81 9.41
N CYS A 61 18.99 4.87 9.41
CA CYS A 61 19.05 3.71 10.31
C CYS A 61 20.27 2.82 10.02
N CYS A 62 20.54 2.53 8.74
CA CYS A 62 21.71 1.74 8.35
C CYS A 62 23.02 2.40 8.77
N TRP A 63 23.16 3.71 8.56
CA TRP A 63 24.33 4.47 8.99
C TRP A 63 24.48 4.49 10.52
N PHE A 64 23.38 4.70 11.24
CA PHE A 64 23.38 4.69 12.70
C PHE A 64 23.83 3.33 13.25
N TRP A 65 23.24 2.24 12.77
CA TRP A 65 23.61 0.89 13.22
C TRP A 65 25.03 0.49 12.82
N TYR A 66 25.51 0.96 11.68
CA TYR A 66 26.91 0.76 11.29
C TYR A 66 27.88 1.50 12.23
N THR A 67 27.52 2.71 12.67
CA THR A 67 28.41 3.58 13.46
C THR A 67 28.36 3.28 14.96
N TYR A 68 27.17 3.03 15.49
CA TYR A 68 26.92 2.91 16.94
C TYR A 68 26.61 1.47 17.39
N GLY A 69 26.55 0.53 16.45
CA GLY A 69 26.14 -0.85 16.69
C GLY A 69 24.63 -1.05 16.56
N PHE A 70 24.23 -2.30 16.33
CA PHE A 70 22.82 -2.68 16.24
C PHE A 70 22.31 -3.12 17.63
N GLY A 71 21.28 -2.43 18.14
CA GLY A 71 20.55 -2.82 19.34
C GLY A 71 19.03 -2.88 19.11
N LEU A 72 18.41 -3.99 19.52
CA LEU A 72 16.94 -4.15 19.48
C LEU A 72 16.21 -3.28 20.50
N HIS A 73 16.91 -2.87 21.56
CA HIS A 73 16.40 -2.01 22.62
C HIS A 73 16.69 -0.53 22.36
N ASP A 74 17.31 -0.19 21.22
CA ASP A 74 17.63 1.19 20.90
C ASP A 74 16.42 1.95 20.39
N TYR A 75 16.38 3.25 20.72
CA TYR A 75 15.32 4.15 20.28
C TYR A 75 15.23 4.22 18.74
N VAL A 76 16.35 4.12 18.02
CA VAL A 76 16.37 4.13 16.56
C VAL A 76 15.65 2.91 16.00
N PHE A 77 15.88 1.73 16.58
CA PHE A 77 15.15 0.52 16.20
C PHE A 77 13.66 0.66 16.50
N PHE A 78 13.29 1.20 17.67
CA PHE A 78 11.90 1.44 18.01
C PHE A 78 11.20 2.41 17.04
N LEU A 79 11.83 3.54 16.71
CA LEU A 79 11.28 4.52 15.76
C LEU A 79 11.13 3.93 14.35
N PHE A 80 12.13 3.17 13.91
CA PHE A 80 12.07 2.44 12.63
C PHE A 80 10.93 1.42 12.62
N ALA A 81 10.79 0.62 13.68
CA ALA A 81 9.71 -0.35 13.82
C ALA A 81 8.32 0.33 13.82
N CYS A 82 8.17 1.48 14.48
CA CYS A 82 6.93 2.27 14.44
C CYS A 82 6.61 2.73 13.02
N MET A 83 7.59 3.26 12.29
CA MET A 83 7.42 3.68 10.89
C MET A 83 7.04 2.50 9.99
N ALA A 84 7.75 1.37 10.12
CA ALA A 84 7.47 0.15 9.37
C ALA A 84 6.07 -0.42 9.67
N ALA A 85 5.64 -0.38 10.94
CA ALA A 85 4.29 -0.78 11.32
C ALA A 85 3.23 0.10 10.66
N GLY A 86 3.44 1.42 10.61
CA GLY A 86 2.54 2.35 9.91
C GLY A 86 2.37 2.03 8.43
N VAL A 87 3.48 1.72 7.75
CA VAL A 87 3.48 1.26 6.35
C VAL A 87 2.67 -0.02 6.19
N LEU A 88 2.95 -1.02 7.01
CA LEU A 88 2.30 -2.33 6.92
C LEU A 88 0.79 -2.23 7.16
N PHE A 89 0.36 -1.54 8.21
CA PHE A 89 -1.07 -1.40 8.50
C PHE A 89 -1.82 -0.60 7.43
N TYR A 90 -1.21 0.46 6.90
CA TYR A 90 -1.81 1.20 5.79
C TYR A 90 -1.99 0.31 4.56
N GLN A 91 -0.95 -0.45 4.21
CA GLN A 91 -0.98 -1.32 3.03
C GLN A 91 -1.98 -2.48 3.21
N LEU A 92 -2.06 -3.05 4.41
CA LEU A 92 -3.09 -4.03 4.77
C LEU A 92 -4.51 -3.45 4.64
N ALA A 93 -4.74 -2.22 5.11
CA ALA A 93 -6.04 -1.57 4.99
C ALA A 93 -6.44 -1.33 3.52
N VAL A 94 -5.50 -0.87 2.68
CA VAL A 94 -5.72 -0.69 1.23
C VAL A 94 -6.00 -2.01 0.53
N ASN A 95 -5.24 -3.06 0.86
CA ASN A 95 -5.43 -4.39 0.28
C ASN A 95 -6.76 -5.01 0.71
N ALA A 96 -7.14 -4.87 1.98
CA ALA A 96 -8.43 -5.36 2.50
C ALA A 96 -9.62 -4.63 1.86
N GLU A 97 -9.50 -3.31 1.63
CA GLU A 97 -10.53 -2.55 0.90
C GLU A 97 -10.64 -3.03 -0.55
N THR A 98 -9.52 -3.24 -1.23
CA THR A 98 -9.48 -3.75 -2.61
C THR A 98 -10.09 -5.15 -2.70
N PHE A 99 -9.75 -6.03 -1.76
CA PHE A 99 -10.30 -7.38 -1.67
C PHE A 99 -11.82 -7.34 -1.43
N THR A 100 -12.27 -6.55 -0.46
CA THR A 100 -13.70 -6.41 -0.14
C THR A 100 -14.49 -5.89 -1.34
N LYS A 101 -13.96 -4.89 -2.05
CA LYS A 101 -14.58 -4.36 -3.28
C LYS A 101 -14.68 -5.41 -4.38
N ARG A 102 -13.67 -6.28 -4.50
CA ARG A 102 -13.67 -7.40 -5.45
C ARG A 102 -14.70 -8.47 -5.07
N THR A 103 -14.81 -8.84 -3.81
CA THR A 103 -15.65 -9.97 -3.38
C THR A 103 -17.13 -9.65 -3.15
N LEU A 104 -17.55 -8.38 -3.15
CA LEU A 104 -18.95 -8.01 -2.89
C LEU A 104 -19.81 -8.14 -4.17
N PRO A 105 -20.94 -8.87 -4.12
CA PRO A 105 -21.75 -9.19 -5.29
C PRO A 105 -22.42 -7.97 -5.96
N GLU A 106 -22.63 -6.87 -5.23
CA GLU A 106 -23.14 -5.59 -5.77
C GLU A 106 -22.20 -4.95 -6.82
N ASN A 107 -20.97 -5.43 -6.94
CA ASN A 107 -20.00 -5.01 -7.95
C ASN A 107 -19.66 -6.14 -8.95
N VAL A 108 -20.43 -7.24 -9.03
CA VAL A 108 -20.11 -8.34 -9.96
C VAL A 108 -20.10 -7.86 -11.40
N GLU A 109 -21.07 -7.03 -11.80
CA GLU A 109 -21.07 -6.42 -13.13
C GLU A 109 -19.87 -5.47 -13.34
N ALA A 110 -19.50 -4.69 -12.31
CA ALA A 110 -18.33 -3.81 -12.37
C ALA A 110 -17.00 -4.61 -12.36
N MET A 111 -16.95 -5.74 -11.68
CA MET A 111 -15.81 -6.66 -11.67
C MET A 111 -15.68 -7.35 -13.02
N GLU A 112 -16.77 -7.89 -13.57
CA GLU A 112 -16.79 -8.53 -14.87
C GLU A 112 -16.40 -7.53 -15.96
N TYR A 113 -16.92 -6.30 -15.86
CA TYR A 113 -16.50 -5.19 -16.70
C TYR A 113 -15.01 -4.86 -16.55
N ASN A 114 -14.49 -4.74 -15.32
CA ASN A 114 -13.08 -4.44 -15.07
C ASN A 114 -12.15 -5.56 -15.57
N LEU A 115 -12.54 -6.82 -15.38
CA LEU A 115 -11.81 -7.99 -15.89
C LEU A 115 -11.81 -7.99 -17.43
N LYS A 116 -12.95 -7.70 -18.07
CA LYS A 116 -13.04 -7.53 -19.53
C LYS A 116 -12.19 -6.35 -20.03
N VAL A 117 -12.12 -5.23 -19.30
CA VAL A 117 -11.22 -4.11 -19.63
C VAL A 117 -9.74 -4.51 -19.50
N GLU A 118 -9.39 -5.26 -18.47
CA GLU A 118 -8.02 -5.75 -18.24
C GLU A 118 -7.59 -6.73 -19.35
N GLU A 119 -8.45 -7.70 -19.70
CA GLU A 119 -8.27 -8.63 -20.82
C GLU A 119 -8.16 -7.91 -22.18
N MET A 120 -9.00 -6.89 -22.40
CA MET A 120 -8.92 -6.03 -23.59
C MET A 120 -7.57 -5.32 -23.69
N ASN A 121 -7.07 -4.76 -22.57
CA ASN A 121 -5.77 -4.08 -22.54
C ASN A 121 -4.61 -5.04 -22.79
N GLU A 122 -4.68 -6.27 -22.27
CA GLU A 122 -3.69 -7.32 -22.54
C GLU A 122 -3.68 -7.72 -24.02
N LYS A 123 -4.84 -7.93 -24.64
CA LYS A 123 -4.95 -8.20 -26.09
C LYS A 123 -4.42 -7.04 -26.94
N VAL A 124 -4.71 -5.79 -26.55
CA VAL A 124 -4.16 -4.60 -27.22
C VAL A 124 -2.64 -4.56 -27.10
N ALA A 125 -2.08 -4.87 -25.93
CA ALA A 125 -0.63 -4.95 -25.74
C ALA A 125 -0.01 -6.09 -26.55
N GLN A 126 -0.66 -7.25 -26.63
CA GLN A 126 -0.25 -8.38 -27.45
C GLN A 126 -0.26 -8.00 -28.94
N TYR A 127 -1.31 -7.35 -29.41
CA TYR A 127 -1.43 -6.89 -30.80
C TYR A 127 -0.33 -5.90 -31.18
N LYS A 128 0.03 -4.96 -30.28
CA LYS A 128 1.17 -4.06 -30.48
C LYS A 128 2.51 -4.79 -30.58
N ARG A 129 2.69 -5.88 -29.80
CA ARG A 129 3.91 -6.69 -29.85
C ARG A 129 4.02 -7.48 -31.13
N THR A 130 2.90 -8.01 -31.66
CA THR A 130 2.87 -8.77 -32.91
C THR A 130 2.85 -7.89 -34.16
N HIS A 131 2.33 -6.66 -34.06
CA HIS A 131 2.22 -5.72 -35.18
C HIS A 131 2.80 -4.32 -34.84
N PRO A 132 4.11 -4.20 -34.60
CA PRO A 132 4.73 -2.97 -34.10
C PRO A 132 4.67 -1.79 -35.09
N ALA A 133 4.53 -2.06 -36.39
CA ALA A 133 4.44 -1.02 -37.42
C ALA A 133 3.01 -0.51 -37.66
N VAL A 134 1.98 -1.18 -37.11
CA VAL A 134 0.57 -0.84 -37.34
C VAL A 134 0.07 0.02 -36.18
N LYS A 135 -0.38 1.25 -36.48
CA LYS A 135 -1.08 2.07 -35.49
C LYS A 135 -2.43 1.45 -35.17
N ILE A 136 -2.80 1.40 -33.90
CA ILE A 136 -4.12 0.93 -33.49
C ILE A 136 -5.16 1.90 -34.03
N SER A 137 -5.91 1.45 -35.03
CA SER A 137 -7.08 2.17 -35.54
C SER A 137 -8.30 1.90 -34.65
N PRO A 138 -9.35 2.75 -34.72
CA PRO A 138 -10.62 2.50 -34.04
C PRO A 138 -11.23 1.14 -34.41
N GLU A 139 -11.09 0.70 -35.66
CA GLU A 139 -11.61 -0.58 -36.16
C GLU A 139 -10.95 -1.79 -35.48
N ILE A 140 -9.62 -1.74 -35.27
CA ILE A 140 -8.87 -2.78 -34.54
C ILE A 140 -9.31 -2.80 -33.07
N MET A 141 -9.51 -1.62 -32.48
CA MET A 141 -9.99 -1.51 -31.10
C MET A 141 -11.41 -2.07 -30.95
N ASP A 142 -12.31 -1.79 -31.89
CA ASP A 142 -13.68 -2.30 -31.88
C ASP A 142 -13.72 -3.82 -32.10
N THR A 143 -12.83 -4.36 -32.93
CA THR A 143 -12.69 -5.82 -33.10
C THR A 143 -12.26 -6.49 -31.79
N ILE A 144 -11.20 -5.98 -31.15
CA ILE A 144 -10.71 -6.52 -29.88
C ILE A 144 -11.76 -6.36 -28.77
N ARG A 145 -12.45 -5.22 -28.72
CA ARG A 145 -13.55 -4.98 -27.78
C ARG A 145 -14.68 -5.99 -27.99
N ASN A 146 -15.09 -6.23 -29.24
CA ASN A 146 -16.18 -7.14 -29.52
C ASN A 146 -15.84 -8.58 -29.13
N GLU A 147 -14.60 -9.03 -29.36
CA GLU A 147 -14.13 -10.34 -28.94
C GLU A 147 -14.12 -10.56 -27.42
N VAL A 148 -13.98 -9.50 -26.63
CA VAL A 148 -13.85 -9.58 -25.17
C VAL A 148 -15.19 -9.32 -24.47
N PHE A 149 -16.00 -8.41 -24.99
CA PHE A 149 -17.26 -7.99 -24.34
C PHE A 149 -18.50 -8.76 -24.81
N PHE A 150 -18.50 -9.34 -26.01
CA PHE A 150 -19.69 -9.99 -26.62
C PHE A 150 -19.47 -11.46 -26.99
N LYS A 151 -18.53 -12.12 -26.33
CA LYS A 151 -18.27 -13.55 -26.47
C LYS A 151 -19.25 -14.40 -25.68
#